data_AF-A0A920HB40-F1
#
_entry.id   AF-A0A920HB40-F1
#
_cell.length_a   1.000
_cell.length_b   1.000
_cell.length_c   1.000
_cell.angle_alpha   90.00
_cell.angle_beta   90.00
_cell.angle_gamma   90.00
#
_symmetry.space_group_name_H-M   'P 1'
#
loop_
_entity.id
_entity.type
_entity.pdbx_description
1 polymer ?
#
loop_
_entity_poly.entity_id
_entity_poly.type
_entity_poly.pdbx_seq_one_letter_code
_entity_poly.pdbx_strand_id
1 'polypeptide(L)'
;MKIFILFIIATLSTAFGSNVDSLYVKGNEHYLEGEFNDAIENYEKILSLNREHQDLYFNLGNAYFRNKEVGNAIWSYEESKIIFTKR
;
A
#
# COMPACT_ATOMS: atom_id res chain seq x y z
N MET A 1 -2.05 -28.93 -26.45
CA MET A 1 -1.05 -27.87 -26.17
C MET A 1 -1.64 -26.52 -25.73
N LYS A 2 -2.80 -26.07 -26.25
CA LYS A 2 -3.41 -24.79 -25.81
C LYS A 2 -3.99 -24.80 -24.37
N ILE A 3 -4.47 -25.94 -23.88
CA ILE A 3 -5.07 -26.08 -22.53
C ILE A 3 -4.03 -26.08 -21.40
N PHE A 4 -2.80 -26.54 -21.65
CA PHE A 4 -1.71 -26.51 -20.66
C PHE A 4 -1.18 -25.09 -20.40
N ILE A 5 -1.27 -24.21 -21.39
CA ILE A 5 -0.85 -22.79 -21.26
C ILE A 5 -1.83 -22.01 -20.36
N LEU A 6 -3.12 -22.36 -20.37
CA LEU A 6 -4.14 -21.75 -19.50
C LEU A 6 -3.94 -22.09 -18.01
N PHE A 7 -3.41 -23.28 -17.69
CA PHE A 7 -3.16 -23.68 -16.31
C PHE A 7 -1.95 -22.98 -15.68
N ILE A 8 -0.93 -22.64 -16.48
CA ILE A 8 0.30 -21.97 -16.01
C ILE A 8 0.04 -20.50 -15.64
N ILE A 9 -0.94 -19.86 -16.28
CA ILE A 9 -1.34 -18.46 -15.98
C ILE A 9 -2.18 -18.40 -14.69
N ALA A 10 -2.93 -19.45 -14.36
CA ALA A 10 -3.83 -19.49 -13.22
C ALA A 10 -3.13 -19.68 -11.87
N THR A 11 -1.94 -20.28 -11.82
CA THR A 11 -1.20 -20.48 -10.56
C THR A 11 -0.35 -19.28 -10.17
N LEU A 12 0.01 -18.41 -11.12
CA LEU A 12 0.89 -17.25 -10.88
C LEU A 12 0.20 -16.13 -10.08
N SER A 13 -1.13 -16.10 -10.04
CA SER A 13 -1.91 -15.06 -9.35
C SER A 13 -1.95 -15.21 -7.82
N THR A 14 -1.57 -16.37 -7.28
CA THR A 14 -1.64 -16.63 -5.83
C THR A 14 -0.41 -16.16 -5.04
N ALA A 15 0.72 -15.93 -5.71
CA ALA A 15 1.97 -15.56 -5.06
C ALA A 15 2.15 -14.04 -4.80
N PHE A 16 1.26 -13.20 -5.35
CA PHE A 16 1.39 -11.74 -5.24
C PHE A 16 0.57 -11.11 -4.11
N GLY A 17 -0.47 -11.80 -3.63
CA GLY A 17 -1.30 -11.32 -2.51
C GLY A 17 -0.53 -11.28 -1.18
N SER A 18 0.34 -12.27 -0.94
CA SER A 18 1.11 -12.40 0.29
C SER A 18 2.13 -11.28 0.53
N ASN A 19 2.56 -10.58 -0.53
CA ASN A 19 3.54 -9.49 -0.41
C ASN A 19 2.88 -8.18 0.05
N VAL A 20 1.65 -7.88 -0.40
CA VAL A 20 0.96 -6.63 -0.07
C VAL A 20 0.59 -6.56 1.41
N ASP A 21 -0.01 -7.61 1.92
CA ASP A 21 -0.40 -7.66 3.34
C ASP A 21 0.84 -7.61 4.24
N SER A 22 1.94 -8.28 3.84
CA SER A 22 3.21 -8.21 4.57
C SER A 22 3.83 -6.82 4.57
N LEU A 23 3.81 -6.12 3.44
CA LEU A 23 4.27 -4.72 3.35
C LEU A 23 3.41 -3.80 4.23
N TYR A 24 2.09 -4.02 4.26
CA TYR A 24 1.19 -3.20 5.06
C TYR A 24 1.44 -3.39 6.55
N VAL A 25 1.62 -4.65 6.99
CA VAL A 25 1.97 -4.97 8.38
C VAL A 25 3.30 -4.34 8.78
N LYS A 26 4.35 -4.48 7.96
CA LYS A 26 5.66 -3.85 8.22
C LYS A 26 5.58 -2.33 8.26
N GLY A 27 4.80 -1.72 7.36
CA GLY A 27 4.57 -0.29 7.38
C GLY A 27 3.92 0.18 8.69
N ASN A 28 2.96 -0.58 9.21
CA ASN A 28 2.33 -0.30 10.49
C ASN A 28 3.32 -0.48 11.66
N GLU A 29 4.14 -1.53 11.64
CA GLU A 29 5.16 -1.79 12.66
C GLU A 29 6.17 -0.64 12.74
N HIS A 30 6.79 -0.27 11.62
CA HIS A 30 7.71 0.88 11.56
C HIS A 30 7.03 2.19 12.01
N TYR A 31 5.76 2.40 11.65
CA TYR A 31 5.02 3.59 12.11
C TYR A 31 4.88 3.62 13.64
N LEU A 32 4.57 2.47 14.26
CA LEU A 32 4.44 2.34 15.71
C LEU A 32 5.79 2.54 16.42
N GLU A 33 6.89 2.11 15.79
CA GLU A 33 8.25 2.28 16.29
C GLU A 33 8.79 3.72 16.08
N GLY A 34 8.08 4.54 15.30
CA GLY A 34 8.47 5.91 15.00
C GLY A 34 9.41 6.03 13.79
N GLU A 35 9.64 4.93 13.10
CA GLU A 35 10.46 4.81 11.89
C GLU A 35 9.64 5.24 10.66
N PHE A 36 9.29 6.53 10.61
CA PHE A 36 8.31 7.02 9.63
C PHE A 36 8.78 6.90 8.18
N ASN A 37 10.09 7.04 7.91
CA ASN A 37 10.63 6.84 6.56
C ASN A 37 10.43 5.40 6.08
N ASP A 38 10.72 4.41 6.92
CA ASP A 38 10.55 2.99 6.59
C ASP A 38 9.06 2.64 6.46
N ALA A 39 8.19 3.25 7.27
CA ALA A 39 6.75 3.14 7.12
C ALA A 39 6.28 3.64 5.74
N ILE A 40 6.73 4.84 5.34
CA ILE A 40 6.44 5.44 4.03
C ILE A 40 6.89 4.51 2.90
N GLU A 41 8.13 4.02 2.95
CA GLU A 41 8.66 3.14 1.89
C GLU A 41 7.82 1.86 1.72
N ASN A 42 7.39 1.25 2.83
CA ASN A 42 6.55 0.05 2.77
C ASN A 42 5.16 0.34 2.17
N TYR A 43 4.55 1.47 2.53
CA TYR A 43 3.26 1.87 1.95
C TYR A 43 3.36 2.27 0.47
N GLU A 44 4.38 3.03 0.08
CA GLU A 44 4.62 3.40 -1.33
C GLU A 44 4.87 2.18 -2.21
N LYS A 45 5.56 1.15 -1.69
CA LYS A 45 5.71 -0.13 -2.40
C LYS A 45 4.35 -0.76 -2.71
N ILE A 46 3.39 -0.71 -1.80
CA ILE A 46 2.02 -1.21 -2.07
C ILE A 46 1.38 -0.41 -3.22
N LEU A 47 1.50 0.91 -3.21
CA LEU A 47 1.01 1.77 -4.29
C LEU A 47 1.68 1.45 -5.64
N SER A 48 3.00 1.20 -5.65
CA SER A 48 3.74 0.81 -6.85
C SER A 48 3.27 -0.51 -7.49
N LEU A 49 2.60 -1.35 -6.71
CA LEU A 49 1.98 -2.60 -7.16
C LEU A 49 0.56 -2.38 -7.70
N ASN A 50 0.14 -1.13 -7.89
CA ASN A 50 -1.22 -0.73 -8.28
C ASN A 50 -2.29 -1.21 -7.30
N ARG A 51 -1.95 -1.29 -6.01
CA ARG A 51 -2.88 -1.65 -4.94
C ARG A 51 -3.16 -0.41 -4.12
N GLU A 52 -4.43 -0.02 -4.11
CA GLU A 52 -4.90 1.15 -3.38
C GLU A 52 -6.16 0.83 -2.58
N HIS A 53 -6.27 1.46 -1.41
CA HIS A 53 -7.48 1.51 -0.62
C HIS A 53 -7.38 2.64 0.40
N GLN A 54 -8.53 3.09 0.91
CA GLN A 54 -8.65 4.21 1.84
C GLN A 54 -7.63 4.16 2.99
N ASP A 55 -7.49 3.02 3.66
CA ASP A 55 -6.66 2.87 4.87
C ASP A 55 -5.16 2.94 4.58
N LEU A 56 -4.73 2.58 3.36
CA LEU A 56 -3.33 2.73 2.92
C LEU A 56 -2.98 4.20 2.83
N TYR A 57 -3.81 4.96 2.13
CA TYR A 57 -3.60 6.40 1.99
C TYR A 57 -3.73 7.14 3.32
N PHE A 58 -4.63 6.71 4.19
CA PHE A 58 -4.74 7.30 5.53
C PHE A 58 -3.46 7.05 6.36
N ASN A 59 -2.95 5.82 6.38
CA ASN A 59 -1.73 5.49 7.11
C ASN A 59 -0.48 6.12 6.48
N LEU A 60 -0.40 6.19 5.16
CA LEU A 60 0.66 6.90 4.45
C LEU A 60 0.64 8.40 4.77
N GLY A 61 -0.54 9.02 4.79
CA GLY A 61 -0.71 10.41 5.21
C GLY A 61 -0.25 10.66 6.65
N ASN A 62 -0.59 9.74 7.57
CA ASN A 62 -0.10 9.78 8.95
C ASN A 62 1.42 9.68 9.02
N ALA A 63 2.03 8.79 8.23
CA ALA A 63 3.48 8.60 8.21
C ALA A 63 4.19 9.85 7.68
N TYR A 64 3.78 10.40 6.53
CA TYR A 64 4.31 11.67 6.01
C TYR A 64 4.14 12.82 7.00
N PHE A 65 2.99 12.95 7.66
CA PHE A 65 2.76 14.00 8.63
C PHE A 65 3.75 13.92 9.79
N ARG A 66 3.96 12.72 10.34
CA ARG A 66 4.93 12.48 11.42
C ARG A 66 6.37 12.68 10.96
N ASN A 67 6.66 12.43 9.68
CA ASN A 67 7.94 12.73 9.05
C ASN A 67 8.11 14.22 8.65
N LYS A 68 7.13 15.08 8.97
CA LYS A 68 7.10 16.52 8.63
C LYS A 68 6.99 16.83 7.13
N GLU A 69 6.58 15.85 6.32
CA GLU A 69 6.29 16.00 4.90
C GLU A 69 4.83 16.41 4.68
N VAL A 70 4.50 17.64 5.07
CA VAL A 70 3.11 18.12 5.14
C VAL A 70 2.40 18.07 3.78
N GLY A 71 3.08 18.37 2.67
CA GLY A 71 2.49 18.31 1.34
C GLY A 71 2.05 16.91 0.94
N ASN A 72 2.91 15.91 1.16
CA ASN A 72 2.63 14.51 0.87
C ASN A 72 1.54 13.94 1.80
N ALA A 73 1.50 14.41 3.05
CA ALA A 73 0.42 14.09 3.97
C ALA A 73 -0.95 14.58 3.48
N ILE A 74 -1.04 15.85 3.08
CA ILE A 74 -2.29 16.43 2.53
C ILE A 74 -2.74 15.65 1.31
N TRP A 75 -1.83 15.40 0.36
CA TRP A 75 -2.14 14.62 -0.83
C TRP A 75 -2.70 13.24 -0.46
N SER A 76 -2.04 12.53 0.45
CA SER A 76 -2.46 11.20 0.87
C SER A 76 -3.85 11.20 1.52
N TYR A 77 -4.16 12.18 2.38
CA TYR A 77 -5.49 12.28 2.98
C TYR A 77 -6.58 12.62 1.96
N GLU A 78 -6.26 13.45 0.96
CA GLU A 78 -7.19 13.76 -0.13
C GLU A 78 -7.49 12.52 -0.98
N GLU A 79 -6.48 11.73 -1.34
CA GLU A 79 -6.68 10.45 -2.05
C GLU A 79 -7.50 9.46 -1.21
N SER A 80 -7.23 9.36 0.10
CA SER A 80 -8.03 8.54 1.02
C SER A 80 -9.51 8.92 0.99
N LYS A 81 -9.81 10.23 1.04
CA LYS A 81 -11.18 10.77 0.95
C LYS A 81 -11.82 10.46 -0.40
N ILE A 82 -11.09 10.66 -1.50
CA ILE A 82 -11.58 10.36 -2.86
C ILE A 82 -11.97 8.88 -2.97
N ILE A 83 -11.09 7.97 -2.54
CA ILE A 83 -11.35 6.52 -2.58
C ILE A 83 -12.55 6.14 -1.72
N PHE A 84 -12.67 6.71 -0.52
CA PHE A 84 -13.83 6.48 0.35
C PHE A 84 -15.15 6.86 -0.34
N THR A 85 -15.18 8.01 -1.04
CA THR A 85 -16.38 8.50 -1.73
C THR A 85 -16.74 7.77 -3.02
N LYS A 86 -15.82 6.95 -3.58
CA LYS A 86 -16.04 6.17 -4.80
C LYS A 86 -16.72 4.81 -4.58
N ARG A 87 -16.89 4.39 -3.31
CA ARG A 87 -17.53 3.13 -2.92
C ARG A 87 -19.05 3.30 -2.84
#